data_AF-A0A8E2JBL0-F1
#
_entry.id   AF-A0A8E2JBL0-F1
#
_cell.length_a   1.000
_cell.length_b   1.000
_cell.length_c   1.000
_cell.angle_alpha   90.00
_cell.angle_beta   90.00
_cell.angle_gamma   90.00
#
_symmetry.space_group_name_H-M   'P 1'
#
loop_
_entity.id
_entity.type
_entity.pdbx_description
1 polymer ?
#
loop_
_entity_poly.entity_id
_entity_poly.type
_entity_poly.pdbx_seq_one_letter_code
_entity_poly.pdbx_strand_id
1 'polypeptide(L)'
;FLYSHHHYDYIGDPSTFPDSIDHIVGPGFIDAFVPEYPENPNSPPLQRDIEGRKIHLLSFADPDLVLGVFPAIVFLGDTRFFILDVPGHSINHLCALCRTTASPGATFLFLACSYYGSQFRPSVKLTLPLD
;
A
#
# COMPACT_ATOMS: atom_id res chain seq x y z
N PHE A 1 -6.24 -2.23 9.04
CA PHE A 1 -6.36 -2.87 7.73
C PHE A 1 -5.52 -2.09 6.73
N LEU A 2 -4.67 -2.75 5.96
CA LEU A 2 -3.77 -2.10 5.00
C LEU A 2 -4.44 -2.10 3.62
N TYR A 3 -4.76 -0.91 3.11
CA TYR A 3 -5.15 -0.77 1.70
C TYR A 3 -3.90 -0.78 0.84
N SER A 4 -3.76 -1.79 -0.02
CA SER A 4 -2.72 -1.74 -1.04
C SER A 4 -2.97 -0.59 -2.02
N HIS A 5 -4.23 -0.37 -2.39
CA HIS A 5 -4.69 0.81 -3.10
C HIS A 5 -6.22 0.93 -2.99
N HIS A 6 -6.78 1.98 -3.59
CA HIS A 6 -8.18 2.38 -3.42
C HIS A 6 -9.18 1.63 -4.30
N HIS A 7 -8.75 0.70 -5.17
CA HIS A 7 -9.68 -0.01 -6.03
C HIS A 7 -10.65 -0.88 -5.21
N TYR A 8 -11.89 -0.99 -5.70
CA TYR A 8 -12.99 -1.65 -5.01
C TYR A 8 -12.68 -3.10 -4.61
N ASP A 9 -11.91 -3.81 -5.44
CA ASP A 9 -11.51 -5.21 -5.22
C ASP A 9 -10.38 -5.39 -4.18
N TYR A 10 -9.76 -4.29 -3.73
CA TYR A 10 -8.71 -4.30 -2.71
C TYR A 10 -9.15 -3.69 -1.37
N ILE A 11 -10.21 -2.88 -1.36
CA ILE A 11 -10.80 -2.33 -0.13
C ILE A 11 -11.93 -3.21 0.43
N GLY A 12 -12.68 -3.90 -0.43
CA GLY A 12 -13.75 -4.82 -0.01
C GLY A 12 -14.86 -4.14 0.79
N ASP A 13 -15.27 -4.75 1.90
CA ASP A 13 -16.20 -4.16 2.88
C ASP A 13 -15.51 -4.06 4.26
N PRO A 14 -14.83 -2.94 4.56
CA PRO A 14 -14.12 -2.77 5.82
C PRO A 14 -15.01 -2.74 7.05
N SER A 15 -16.32 -2.51 6.90
CA SER A 15 -17.30 -2.55 8.00
C SER A 15 -17.44 -3.94 8.62
N THR A 16 -16.96 -4.98 7.93
CA THR A 16 -16.92 -6.37 8.45
C THR A 16 -15.82 -6.59 9.50
N PHE A 17 -14.84 -5.68 9.61
CA PHE A 17 -13.84 -5.71 10.67
C PHE A 17 -14.33 -4.95 11.93
N PRO A 18 -13.86 -5.33 13.14
CA PRO A 18 -14.14 -4.56 14.35
C PRO A 18 -13.77 -3.08 14.18
N ASP A 19 -14.57 -2.19 14.78
CA ASP A 19 -14.34 -0.73 14.70
C ASP A 19 -13.00 -0.29 15.30
N SER A 20 -12.34 -1.14 16.11
CA SER A 20 -10.99 -0.91 16.63
C SER A 20 -9.89 -1.06 15.57
N ILE A 21 -10.21 -1.50 14.36
CA ILE A 21 -9.24 -1.69 13.28
C ILE A 21 -9.14 -0.40 12.47
N ASP A 22 -8.06 0.33 12.67
CA ASP A 22 -7.70 1.51 11.88
C ASP A 22 -7.22 1.13 10.47
N HIS A 23 -7.25 2.09 9.55
CA HIS A 23 -6.79 1.94 8.17
C HIS A 23 -5.38 2.45 7.97
N ILE A 24 -4.62 1.79 7.10
CA ILE A 24 -3.28 2.19 6.70
C ILE A 24 -3.29 2.35 5.19
N VAL A 25 -2.84 3.51 4.71
CA VAL A 25 -2.94 3.89 3.30
C VAL A 25 -1.64 4.52 2.80
N GLY A 26 -1.41 4.42 1.49
CA GLY A 26 -0.26 5.04 0.83
C GLY A 26 -0.44 6.54 0.55
N PRO A 27 0.64 7.21 0.10
CA PRO A 27 0.64 8.65 -0.21
C PRO A 27 -0.51 9.09 -1.12
N GLY A 28 -1.00 10.32 -0.92
CA GLY A 28 -2.06 10.93 -1.75
C GLY A 28 -3.48 10.40 -1.54
N PHE A 29 -3.68 9.35 -0.73
CA PHE A 29 -5.02 8.80 -0.48
C PHE A 29 -5.98 9.82 0.16
N ILE A 30 -5.53 10.51 1.21
CA ILE A 30 -6.38 11.46 1.95
C ILE A 30 -6.82 12.59 1.02
N ASP A 31 -5.89 13.21 0.30
CA ASP A 31 -6.19 14.34 -0.58
C ASP A 31 -7.14 13.96 -1.74
N ALA A 32 -7.08 12.71 -2.21
CA ALA A 32 -7.90 12.25 -3.32
C ALA A 32 -9.29 11.74 -2.91
N PHE A 33 -9.40 11.13 -1.72
CA PHE A 33 -10.56 10.30 -1.35
C PHE A 33 -11.20 10.65 -0.01
N VAL A 34 -10.73 11.70 0.68
CA VAL A 34 -11.36 12.22 1.90
C VAL A 34 -11.80 13.68 1.65
N PRO A 35 -13.06 14.07 1.91
CA PRO A 35 -14.13 13.26 2.51
C PRO A 35 -14.56 12.12 1.59
N GLU A 36 -15.09 11.04 2.16
CA GLU A 36 -15.48 9.83 1.45
C GLU A 36 -16.82 10.00 0.71
N TYR A 37 -17.28 8.95 0.01
CA TYR A 37 -18.63 8.93 -0.56
C TYR A 37 -19.68 8.94 0.57
N PRO A 38 -20.78 9.71 0.46
CA PRO A 38 -21.27 10.41 -0.73
C PRO A 38 -20.81 11.86 -0.90
N GLU A 39 -20.08 12.43 0.06
CA GLU A 39 -19.64 13.83 -0.02
C GLU A 39 -18.68 14.06 -1.18
N ASN A 40 -17.74 13.12 -1.37
CA ASN A 40 -16.98 13.00 -2.61
C ASN A 40 -17.58 11.88 -3.47
N PRO A 41 -18.32 12.20 -4.55
CA PRO A 41 -18.93 11.19 -5.42
C PRO A 41 -17.90 10.35 -6.19
N ASN A 42 -16.64 10.78 -6.24
CA ASN A 42 -15.54 10.05 -6.87
C ASN A 42 -14.69 9.25 -5.87
N SER A 43 -15.00 9.32 -4.58
CA SER A 43 -14.29 8.54 -3.55
C SER A 43 -14.71 7.06 -3.61
N PRO A 44 -13.76 6.11 -3.75
CA PRO A 44 -14.07 4.69 -3.66
C PRO A 44 -14.50 4.24 -2.25
N PRO A 45 -13.83 4.67 -1.15
CA PRO A 45 -14.34 4.42 0.20
C PRO A 45 -15.70 5.07 0.44
N LEU A 46 -16.55 4.38 1.20
CA LEU A 46 -17.79 4.92 1.74
C LEU A 46 -17.52 5.53 3.13
N GLN A 47 -18.29 6.56 3.49
CA GLN A 47 -18.19 7.17 4.82
C GLN A 47 -18.28 6.14 5.96
N ARG A 48 -19.19 5.16 5.85
CA ARG A 48 -19.36 4.08 6.84
C ARG A 48 -18.13 3.18 7.00
N ASP A 49 -17.26 3.12 5.99
CA ASP A 49 -16.07 2.26 5.99
C ASP A 49 -14.94 2.91 6.79
N ILE A 50 -14.96 4.24 6.92
CA ILE A 50 -13.96 5.04 7.62
C ILE A 50 -14.48 5.56 8.96
N GLU A 51 -15.79 5.81 9.09
CA GLU A 51 -16.40 6.38 10.30
C GLU A 51 -15.97 5.62 11.56
N GLY A 52 -15.51 6.36 12.56
CA GLY A 52 -15.02 5.81 13.84
C GLY A 52 -13.61 5.21 13.80
N ARG A 53 -12.96 5.09 12.63
CA ARG A 53 -11.62 4.53 12.45
C ARG A 53 -10.61 5.62 12.12
N LYS A 54 -9.35 5.45 12.53
CA LYS A 54 -8.28 6.36 12.10
C LYS A 54 -7.72 5.93 10.75
N ILE A 55 -7.31 6.90 9.95
CA ILE A 55 -6.50 6.67 8.75
C ILE A 55 -5.04 7.03 9.07
N HIS A 56 -4.16 6.04 8.99
CA HIS A 56 -2.71 6.18 9.09
C HIS A 56 -2.13 6.30 7.69
N LEU A 57 -1.83 7.52 7.28
CA LEU A 57 -1.14 7.80 6.02
C LEU A 57 0.35 7.50 6.18
N LEU A 58 0.88 6.55 5.41
CA LEU A 58 2.31 6.29 5.37
C LEU A 58 3.02 7.35 4.53
N SER A 59 4.14 7.86 5.06
CA SER A 59 5.01 8.79 4.34
C SER A 59 6.30 8.09 3.95
N PHE A 60 6.71 8.31 2.70
CA PHE A 60 7.97 7.83 2.13
C PHE A 60 8.86 8.99 1.69
N ALA A 61 8.58 10.20 2.18
CA ALA A 61 9.48 11.34 2.03
C ALA A 61 10.80 11.04 2.78
N ASP A 62 11.94 11.27 2.13
CA ASP A 62 13.28 11.04 2.67
C ASP A 62 13.48 9.62 3.25
N PRO A 63 13.37 8.55 2.44
CA PRO A 63 13.33 7.19 2.95
C PRO A 63 14.69 6.72 3.47
N ASP A 64 14.71 6.24 4.71
CA ASP A 64 15.90 5.60 5.33
C ASP A 64 16.26 4.25 4.70
N LEU A 65 15.32 3.63 3.98
CA LEU A 65 15.49 2.32 3.35
C LEU A 65 14.88 2.33 1.93
N VAL A 66 15.65 1.81 0.99
CA VAL A 66 15.22 1.58 -0.40
C VAL A 66 15.49 0.12 -0.75
N LEU A 67 14.47 -0.59 -1.23
CA LEU A 67 14.58 -1.98 -1.69
C LEU A 67 14.41 -2.02 -3.20
N GLY A 68 15.51 -2.29 -3.91
CA GLY A 68 15.56 -2.17 -5.37
C GLY A 68 15.48 -0.70 -5.78
N VAL A 69 14.32 -0.28 -6.26
CA VAL A 69 14.02 1.13 -6.63
C VAL A 69 12.90 1.75 -5.80
N PHE A 70 12.35 1.00 -4.85
CA PHE A 70 11.16 1.42 -4.10
C PHE A 70 11.54 1.85 -2.68
N PRO A 71 11.14 3.05 -2.24
CA PRO A 71 11.16 3.44 -0.84
C PRO A 71 10.43 2.39 0.02
N ALA A 72 10.97 2.09 1.21
CA ALA A 72 10.43 1.05 2.06
C ALA A 72 10.42 1.43 3.55
N ILE A 73 9.39 0.99 4.26
CA ILE A 73 9.24 1.13 5.72
C ILE A 73 9.33 -0.26 6.36
N VAL A 74 10.12 -0.37 7.42
CA VAL A 74 10.13 -1.54 8.30
C VAL A 74 8.89 -1.47 9.20
N PHE A 75 7.87 -2.28 8.90
CA PHE A 75 6.54 -2.08 9.46
C PHE A 75 6.33 -2.74 10.83
N LEU A 76 6.88 -3.93 11.06
CA LEU A 76 6.71 -4.68 12.32
C LEU A 76 7.83 -4.43 13.34
N GLY A 77 8.62 -3.37 13.16
CA GLY A 77 9.76 -3.05 14.02
C GLY A 77 10.95 -4.00 13.88
N ASP A 78 10.86 -4.98 12.97
CA ASP A 78 11.96 -5.85 12.59
C ASP A 78 12.00 -6.05 11.07
N THR A 79 13.15 -6.48 10.57
CA THR A 79 13.44 -6.61 9.12
C THR A 79 12.75 -7.83 8.49
N ARG A 80 11.56 -8.23 8.95
CA ARG A 80 10.76 -9.32 8.38
C ARG A 80 9.57 -8.84 7.58
N PHE A 81 9.08 -7.62 7.79
CA PHE A 81 7.93 -7.10 7.06
C PHE A 81 8.18 -5.68 6.61
N PHE A 82 8.23 -5.49 5.30
CA PHE A 82 8.46 -4.21 4.66
C PHE A 82 7.20 -3.79 3.92
N ILE A 83 6.80 -2.53 4.05
CA ILE A 83 5.84 -1.90 3.15
C ILE A 83 6.64 -1.05 2.16
N LEU A 84 6.36 -1.21 0.88
CA LEU A 84 7.05 -0.54 -0.22
C LEU A 84 6.08 0.45 -0.86
N ASP A 85 6.57 1.66 -1.13
CA ASP A 85 5.88 2.63 -1.98
C ASP A 85 6.12 2.27 -3.44
N VAL A 86 5.05 1.89 -4.14
CA VAL A 86 5.14 1.39 -5.51
C VAL A 86 4.10 2.07 -6.39
N PRO A 87 4.22 3.39 -6.62
CA PRO A 87 3.30 4.13 -7.46
C PRO A 87 3.36 3.63 -8.92
N GLY A 88 2.29 3.89 -9.66
CA GLY A 88 2.17 3.58 -11.09
C GLY A 88 0.81 3.00 -11.46
N HIS A 89 0.39 1.94 -10.77
CA HIS A 89 -0.99 1.40 -10.93
C HIS A 89 -2.03 2.32 -10.27
N SER A 90 -1.67 2.94 -9.15
CA SER A 90 -2.45 4.01 -8.51
C SER A 90 -1.54 4.95 -7.74
N ILE A 91 -2.04 6.14 -7.38
CA ILE A 91 -1.29 7.16 -6.64
C ILE A 91 -0.84 6.70 -5.25
N ASN A 92 -1.61 5.83 -4.61
CA ASN A 92 -1.43 5.39 -3.23
C ASN A 92 -1.02 3.91 -3.14
N HIS A 93 -0.42 3.38 -4.20
CA HIS A 93 -0.18 1.94 -4.34
C HIS A 93 0.98 1.47 -3.44
N LEU A 94 0.66 0.55 -2.53
CA LEU A 94 1.58 -0.10 -1.62
C LEU A 94 1.68 -1.58 -1.92
N CYS A 95 2.90 -2.11 -1.86
CA CYS A 95 3.14 -3.55 -1.79
C CYS A 95 3.77 -3.93 -0.45
N ALA A 96 3.69 -5.20 -0.08
CA ALA A 96 4.37 -5.71 1.10
C ALA A 96 5.36 -6.82 0.74
N LEU A 97 6.56 -6.76 1.30
CA LEU A 97 7.56 -7.81 1.21
C LEU A 97 7.74 -8.43 2.59
N CYS A 98 7.39 -9.71 2.72
CA CYS A 98 7.41 -10.43 3.99
C CYS A 98 8.40 -11.58 3.94
N ARG A 99 9.39 -11.58 4.86
CA ARG A 99 10.32 -12.68 5.05
C ARG A 99 9.65 -13.82 5.81
N THR A 100 9.66 -15.01 5.22
CA THR A 100 8.97 -16.18 5.77
C THR A 100 9.89 -17.20 6.45
N THR A 101 11.21 -17.13 6.23
CA THR A 101 12.19 -18.02 6.88
C THR A 101 13.43 -17.28 7.40
N ALA A 102 14.20 -17.92 8.29
CA ALA A 102 15.41 -17.35 8.87
C ALA A 102 16.61 -17.35 7.91
N SER A 103 17.63 -16.56 8.23
CA SER A 103 18.90 -16.52 7.51
C SER A 103 19.90 -17.56 8.04
N PRO A 104 20.81 -18.10 7.18
CA PRO A 104 20.91 -17.91 5.74
C PRO A 104 19.84 -18.72 4.96
N GLY A 105 19.49 -18.28 3.74
CA GLY A 105 18.47 -18.95 2.91
C GLY A 105 17.04 -18.45 3.10
N ALA A 106 16.88 -17.21 3.56
CA ALA A 106 15.58 -16.59 3.77
C ALA A 106 14.74 -16.56 2.48
N THR A 107 13.48 -16.93 2.60
CA THR A 107 12.45 -16.83 1.56
C THR A 107 11.55 -15.65 1.83
N PHE A 108 10.94 -15.11 0.77
CA PHE A 108 10.08 -13.93 0.85
C PHE A 108 8.78 -14.17 0.10
N LEU A 109 7.69 -13.61 0.63
CA LEU A 109 6.43 -13.42 -0.07
C LEU A 109 6.31 -11.95 -0.47
N PHE A 110 5.95 -11.72 -1.72
CA PHE A 110 5.60 -10.40 -2.22
C PHE A 110 4.09 -10.32 -2.40
N LEU A 111 3.45 -9.41 -1.67
CA LEU A 111 2.01 -9.29 -1.53
C LEU A 111 1.54 -7.97 -2.15
N ALA A 112 0.27 -7.95 -2.56
CA ALA A 112 -0.39 -6.77 -3.12
C ALA A 112 0.31 -6.18 -4.36
N CYS A 113 0.98 -7.03 -5.14
CA CYS A 113 1.49 -6.69 -6.47
C CYS A 113 0.35 -6.79 -7.49
N SER A 114 -0.04 -5.67 -8.10
CA SER A 114 -0.99 -5.66 -9.23
C SER A 114 -0.47 -6.46 -10.43
N TYR A 115 -1.40 -6.76 -11.36
CA TYR A 115 -1.39 -7.79 -12.41
C TYR A 115 -0.13 -8.00 -13.28
N TYR A 116 0.87 -7.14 -13.20
CA TYR A 116 2.11 -7.23 -13.97
C TYR A 116 3.33 -7.29 -13.06
N GLY A 117 3.68 -8.50 -12.59
CA GLY A 117 4.97 -8.74 -11.93
C GLY A 117 6.19 -8.31 -12.77
N SER A 118 6.01 -8.11 -14.08
CA SER A 118 7.02 -7.52 -14.97
C SER A 118 7.36 -6.06 -14.66
N GLN A 119 6.45 -5.28 -14.06
CA GLN A 119 6.73 -3.90 -13.62
C GLN A 119 7.75 -3.87 -12.48
N PHE A 120 7.84 -4.95 -11.68
CA PHE A 120 8.81 -5.11 -10.60
C PHE A 120 10.16 -5.68 -11.05
N ARG A 121 10.31 -5.92 -12.35
CA ARG A 121 11.60 -6.26 -12.97
C ARG A 121 11.98 -5.17 -13.98
N PRO A 122 12.17 -3.90 -13.52
CA PRO A 122 12.68 -2.88 -14.41
C PRO A 122 14.01 -3.36 -14.99
N SER A 123 14.11 -3.28 -16.30
CA SER A 123 15.34 -3.59 -17.02
C SER A 123 15.77 -2.35 -17.77
N VAL A 124 17.04 -2.27 -18.13
CA VAL A 124 17.55 -1.23 -19.04
C VAL A 124 16.76 -1.14 -20.36
N LYS A 125 15.96 -2.16 -20.72
CA LYS A 125 15.12 -2.19 -21.92
C LYS A 125 13.64 -1.87 -21.68
N LEU A 126 13.20 -1.86 -20.42
CA LEU A 126 11.81 -1.60 -20.03
C LEU A 126 11.83 -0.97 -18.64
N THR A 127 11.95 0.35 -18.60
CA THR A 127 11.83 1.14 -17.38
C THR A 127 10.36 1.19 -16.94
N LEU A 128 10.13 1.55 -15.67
CA LEU A 128 8.78 1.93 -15.25
C LEU A 128 8.26 3.07 -16.15
N PRO A 129 6.94 3.16 -16.39
CA PRO A 129 6.36 4.31 -17.06
C PRO A 129 6.84 5.59 -16.37
N LEU A 130 7.30 6.54 -17.17
CA LEU A 130 7.48 7.91 -16.72
C LEU A 130 6.15 8.62 -16.98
N ASP A 131 5.63 9.26 -15.93
CA ASP A 131 4.35 9.97 -15.81
C ASP A 131 3.75 10.53 -17.12
#